data_AF-X8I891-F1
#
_entry.id   AF-X8I891-F1
#
_cell.length_a   1.000
_cell.length_b   1.000
_cell.length_c   1.000
_cell.angle_alpha   90.00
_cell.angle_beta   90.00
_cell.angle_gamma   90.00
#
_symmetry.space_group_name_H-M   'P 1'
#
loop_
_entity.id
_entity.type
_entity.pdbx_description
1 polymer ?
#
loop_
_entity_poly.entity_id
_entity_poly.type
_entity_poly.pdbx_seq_one_letter_code
_entity_poly.pdbx_strand_id
1 'polypeptide(L)'
;MKKKRILVALKSLDSVSKTDENELLTKLSVLFKIRNINWIEVDFNNWQKSKRYQRIFSDMKSAILNKHIISFSYFSSNEEETKRNAKPVRLLFKGQDWYLYAFCLLRNDFRYFKLSRIKKLEILSTNFEENFEDIILKKEFKYENIVHLKVRFNRRAAFRVYDELNTNITEDEDGNLYTEIEIPNDYNLYNYVFSFGDLVEVLEPEEIRIKIKKMINKIAQKYIT
;
A
#
# COMPACT_ATOMS: atom_id res chain seq x y z
N MET A 1 -30.80 7.32 2.80
CA MET A 1 -29.45 6.84 3.19
C MET A 1 -28.55 6.47 2.00
N LYS A 2 -28.97 5.57 1.09
CA LYS A 2 -28.17 5.09 -0.06
C LYS A 2 -27.63 6.20 -0.99
N LYS A 3 -28.45 7.21 -1.31
CA LYS A 3 -28.08 8.34 -2.18
C LYS A 3 -26.94 9.22 -1.61
N LYS A 4 -26.96 9.50 -0.31
CA LYS A 4 -25.89 10.24 0.38
C LYS A 4 -24.56 9.47 0.36
N ARG A 5 -24.59 8.14 0.53
CA ARG A 5 -23.40 7.28 0.47
C ARG A 5 -22.74 7.29 -0.92
N ILE A 6 -23.53 7.32 -2.00
CA ILE A 6 -23.02 7.39 -3.37
C ILE A 6 -22.27 8.72 -3.60
N LEU A 7 -22.85 9.85 -3.17
CA LEU A 7 -22.18 11.15 -3.31
C LEU A 7 -20.91 11.27 -2.47
N VAL A 8 -20.89 10.71 -1.26
CA VAL A 8 -19.67 10.66 -0.44
C VAL A 8 -18.59 9.82 -1.14
N ALA A 9 -18.95 8.65 -1.68
CA ALA A 9 -18.00 7.80 -2.42
C ALA A 9 -17.45 8.50 -3.68
N LEU A 10 -18.29 9.19 -4.44
CA LEU A 10 -17.86 9.97 -5.61
C LEU A 10 -16.96 11.14 -5.23
N LYS A 11 -17.27 11.85 -4.13
CA LYS A 11 -16.42 12.94 -3.63
C LYS A 11 -15.05 12.42 -3.19
N SER A 12 -14.99 11.22 -2.58
CA SER A 12 -13.72 10.55 -2.32
C SER A 12 -12.98 10.21 -3.62
N LEU A 13 -13.66 9.71 -4.65
CA LEU A 13 -13.02 9.38 -5.93
C LEU A 13 -12.47 10.61 -6.69
N ASP A 14 -13.14 11.75 -6.62
CA ASP A 14 -12.70 13.02 -7.26
C ASP A 14 -11.30 13.47 -6.76
N SER A 15 -10.98 13.20 -5.49
CA SER A 15 -9.65 13.47 -4.94
C SER A 15 -8.54 12.53 -5.48
N VAL A 16 -8.90 11.47 -6.22
CA VAL A 16 -7.98 10.50 -6.86
C VAL A 16 -7.72 10.83 -8.35
N SER A 17 -8.61 11.56 -9.02
CA SER A 17 -8.47 11.93 -10.43
C SER A 17 -8.87 13.39 -10.68
N LYS A 18 -7.88 14.28 -10.79
CA LYS A 18 -8.08 15.71 -11.09
C LYS A 18 -8.47 15.99 -12.56
N THR A 19 -9.31 15.18 -13.17
CA THR A 19 -9.77 15.37 -14.55
C THR A 19 -11.30 15.27 -14.60
N ASP A 20 -11.94 16.39 -14.93
CA ASP A 20 -13.33 16.60 -15.36
C ASP A 20 -14.50 16.01 -14.52
N GLU A 21 -14.26 15.41 -13.35
CA GLU A 21 -15.33 14.82 -12.52
C GLU A 21 -16.09 15.82 -11.62
N ASN A 22 -15.61 17.05 -11.48
CA ASN A 22 -16.31 18.12 -10.74
C ASN A 22 -17.69 18.45 -11.35
N GLU A 23 -17.83 18.35 -12.67
CA GLU A 23 -19.12 18.59 -13.34
C GLU A 23 -20.12 17.46 -13.04
N LEU A 24 -19.66 16.21 -12.99
CA LEU A 24 -20.50 15.05 -12.65
C LEU A 24 -20.98 15.11 -11.20
N LEU A 25 -20.11 15.44 -10.26
CA LEU A 25 -20.47 15.63 -8.85
C LEU A 25 -21.51 16.75 -8.69
N THR A 26 -21.31 17.85 -9.40
CA THR A 26 -22.26 18.98 -9.41
C THR A 26 -23.61 18.53 -9.98
N LYS A 27 -23.64 17.88 -11.15
CA LYS A 27 -24.87 17.34 -11.77
C LYS A 27 -25.59 16.34 -10.88
N LEU A 28 -24.87 15.42 -10.24
CA LEU A 28 -25.45 14.40 -9.36
C LEU A 28 -25.95 15.00 -8.03
N SER A 29 -25.25 15.98 -7.46
CA SER A 29 -25.70 16.66 -6.24
C SER A 29 -27.03 17.41 -6.46
N VAL A 30 -27.16 18.07 -7.62
CA VAL A 30 -28.39 18.72 -8.08
C VAL A 30 -29.49 17.68 -8.32
N LEU A 31 -29.22 16.59 -9.05
CA LEU A 31 -30.17 15.52 -9.31
C LEU A 31 -30.72 14.89 -8.03
N PHE A 32 -29.89 14.69 -7.02
CA PHE A 32 -30.30 14.08 -5.76
C PHE A 32 -30.83 15.08 -4.70
N LYS A 33 -30.82 16.39 -4.99
CA LYS A 33 -31.24 17.47 -4.07
C LYS A 33 -30.56 17.39 -2.69
N ILE A 34 -29.30 16.93 -2.65
CA ILE A 34 -28.56 16.78 -1.39
C ILE A 34 -27.82 18.08 -1.10
N ARG A 35 -28.22 18.77 -0.03
CA ARG A 35 -27.52 19.95 0.50
C ARG A 35 -26.52 19.52 1.59
N ASN A 36 -25.32 20.07 1.52
CA ASN A 36 -24.22 19.95 2.48
C ASN A 36 -23.50 18.57 2.52
N ILE A 37 -22.48 18.43 1.67
CA ILE A 37 -21.56 17.27 1.60
C ILE A 37 -20.16 17.67 2.14
N ASN A 38 -20.05 18.81 2.82
CA ASN A 38 -18.77 19.42 3.21
C ASN A 38 -18.34 19.13 4.65
N TRP A 39 -18.91 18.11 5.29
CA TRP A 39 -18.46 17.65 6.61
C TRP A 39 -17.25 16.71 6.55
N ILE A 40 -16.91 16.22 5.36
CA ILE A 40 -15.73 15.40 5.10
C ILE A 40 -14.99 15.95 3.87
N GLU A 41 -13.70 16.22 4.07
CA GLU A 41 -12.74 16.50 3.02
C GLU A 41 -11.79 15.31 2.97
N VAL A 42 -11.66 14.72 1.79
CA VAL A 42 -10.78 13.58 1.55
C VAL A 42 -9.71 14.10 0.63
N ASP A 43 -8.47 14.13 1.13
CA ASP A 43 -7.32 14.49 0.31
C ASP A 43 -6.41 13.27 0.12
N PHE A 44 -6.35 12.75 -1.11
CA PHE A 44 -5.40 11.71 -1.50
C PHE A 44 -4.11 12.29 -2.13
N ASN A 45 -3.87 13.61 -2.04
CA ASN A 45 -2.74 14.31 -2.69
C ASN A 45 -1.34 13.90 -2.21
N ASN A 46 -1.21 13.00 -1.24
CA ASN A 46 0.06 12.86 -0.51
C ASN A 46 1.23 12.26 -1.29
N TRP A 47 1.06 11.68 -2.50
CA TRP A 47 2.22 11.26 -3.29
C TRP A 47 1.99 11.08 -4.81
N GLN A 48 0.79 11.42 -5.32
CA GLN A 48 0.37 11.11 -6.70
C GLN A 48 0.71 12.20 -7.75
N LYS A 49 1.45 13.26 -7.39
CA LYS A 49 1.72 14.40 -8.28
C LYS A 49 2.75 14.14 -9.38
N SER A 50 3.44 12.99 -9.41
CA SER A 50 4.38 12.75 -10.49
C SER A 50 3.63 12.48 -11.79
N LYS A 51 3.88 13.30 -12.84
CA LYS A 51 3.33 13.09 -14.20
C LYS A 51 3.54 11.66 -14.71
N ARG A 52 4.65 11.05 -14.28
CA ARG A 52 4.98 9.65 -14.54
C ARG A 52 3.91 8.69 -14.02
N TYR A 53 3.46 8.87 -12.77
CA TYR A 53 2.50 7.97 -12.14
C TYR A 53 1.12 8.05 -12.82
N GLN A 54 0.69 9.27 -13.17
CA GLN A 54 -0.54 9.48 -13.96
C GLN A 54 -0.47 8.79 -15.33
N ARG A 55 0.67 8.87 -16.01
CA ARG A 55 0.89 8.14 -17.28
C ARG A 55 0.81 6.63 -17.08
N ILE A 56 1.55 6.08 -16.12
CA ILE A 56 1.49 4.64 -15.81
C ILE A 56 0.05 4.21 -15.50
N PHE A 57 -0.69 4.98 -14.72
CA PHE A 57 -2.09 4.68 -14.42
C PHE A 57 -2.97 4.67 -15.68
N SER A 58 -2.83 5.69 -16.54
CA SER A 58 -3.56 5.79 -17.81
C SER A 58 -3.21 4.63 -18.76
N ASP A 59 -1.92 4.32 -18.89
CA ASP A 59 -1.42 3.22 -19.72
C ASP A 59 -1.93 1.87 -19.21
N MET A 60 -1.93 1.66 -17.89
CA MET A 60 -2.49 0.45 -17.27
C MET A 60 -3.99 0.35 -17.50
N LYS A 61 -4.74 1.44 -17.35
CA LYS A 61 -6.17 1.48 -17.65
C LYS A 61 -6.42 1.09 -19.11
N SER A 62 -5.65 1.66 -20.04
CA SER A 62 -5.75 1.31 -21.46
C SER A 62 -5.42 -0.16 -21.74
N ALA A 63 -4.34 -0.68 -21.16
CA ALA A 63 -3.94 -2.08 -21.34
C ALA A 63 -4.98 -3.06 -20.79
N ILE A 64 -5.62 -2.75 -19.65
CA ILE A 64 -6.70 -3.55 -19.08
C ILE A 64 -7.91 -3.57 -20.02
N LEU A 65 -8.41 -2.39 -20.41
CA LEU A 65 -9.63 -2.27 -21.22
C LEU A 65 -9.48 -2.90 -22.60
N ASN A 66 -8.29 -2.82 -23.20
CA ASN A 66 -7.99 -3.39 -24.50
C ASN A 66 -7.39 -4.81 -24.42
N LYS A 67 -7.28 -5.39 -23.22
CA LYS A 67 -6.67 -6.72 -22.98
C LYS A 67 -5.29 -6.90 -23.63
N HIS A 68 -4.42 -5.90 -23.55
CA HIS A 68 -3.03 -6.01 -24.01
C HIS A 68 -2.14 -6.62 -22.93
N ILE A 69 -1.22 -7.49 -23.33
CA ILE A 69 -0.14 -7.95 -22.45
C ILE A 69 0.80 -6.76 -22.20
N ILE A 70 1.26 -6.62 -20.96
CA ILE A 70 2.24 -5.60 -20.59
C ILE A 70 3.59 -6.22 -20.27
N SER A 71 4.67 -5.52 -20.61
CA SER A 71 6.04 -5.82 -20.18
C SER A 71 6.57 -4.71 -19.30
N PHE A 72 7.28 -5.05 -18.22
CA PHE A 72 7.87 -4.06 -17.32
C PHE A 72 9.03 -4.63 -16.50
N SER A 73 9.90 -3.73 -16.04
CA SER A 73 10.86 -3.98 -14.97
C SER A 73 10.20 -3.81 -13.60
N TYR A 74 10.45 -4.74 -12.68
CA TYR A 74 9.91 -4.70 -11.33
C TYR A 74 10.96 -5.00 -10.27
N PHE A 75 11.06 -4.10 -9.28
CA PHE A 75 11.85 -4.31 -8.08
C PHE A 75 11.01 -5.04 -7.05
N SER A 76 11.34 -6.31 -6.81
CA SER A 76 10.71 -7.08 -5.73
C SER A 76 11.24 -6.63 -4.36
N SER A 77 10.58 -7.08 -3.28
CA SER A 77 11.07 -6.88 -1.91
C SER A 77 12.43 -7.53 -1.63
N ASN A 78 12.89 -8.41 -2.52
CA ASN A 78 14.14 -9.16 -2.39
C ASN A 78 15.27 -8.54 -3.23
N GLU A 79 15.15 -7.24 -3.53
CA GLU A 79 16.17 -6.39 -4.18
C GLU A 79 16.55 -6.74 -5.64
N GLU A 80 16.02 -7.82 -6.21
CA GLU A 80 16.24 -8.15 -7.62
C GLU A 80 15.29 -7.36 -8.55
N GLU A 81 15.88 -6.60 -9.49
CA GLU A 81 15.17 -6.09 -10.67
C GLU A 81 14.92 -7.25 -11.62
N THR A 82 13.66 -7.43 -12.00
CA THR A 82 13.30 -8.52 -12.90
C THR A 82 12.32 -8.06 -13.96
N LYS A 83 12.48 -8.55 -15.18
CA LYS A 83 11.51 -8.33 -16.26
C LYS A 83 10.27 -9.19 -16.02
N ARG A 84 9.10 -8.63 -16.24
CA ARG A 84 7.80 -9.28 -16.07
C ARG A 84 6.95 -9.03 -17.31
N ASN A 85 6.31 -10.10 -17.78
CA ASN A 85 5.18 -10.00 -18.69
C ASN A 85 3.94 -10.43 -17.92
N ALA A 86 2.84 -9.67 -18.05
CA ALA A 86 1.63 -9.95 -17.31
C ALA A 86 0.38 -9.61 -18.12
N LYS A 87 -0.71 -10.34 -17.85
CA LYS A 87 -2.06 -10.02 -18.36
C LYS A 87 -2.75 -9.16 -17.31
N PRO A 88 -2.87 -7.84 -17.52
CA PRO A 88 -3.42 -6.93 -16.52
C PRO A 88 -4.94 -7.13 -16.39
N VAL A 89 -5.44 -7.21 -15.16
CA VAL A 89 -6.87 -7.52 -14.89
C VAL A 89 -7.58 -6.32 -14.30
N ARG A 90 -7.10 -5.80 -13.17
CA ARG A 90 -7.76 -4.72 -12.41
C ARG A 90 -6.74 -3.85 -11.68
N LEU A 91 -7.08 -2.59 -11.47
CA LEU A 91 -6.37 -1.71 -10.55
C LEU A 91 -7.06 -1.73 -9.18
N LEU A 92 -6.27 -1.84 -8.11
CA LEU A 92 -6.71 -1.86 -6.72
C LEU A 92 -6.05 -0.70 -5.98
N PHE A 93 -6.85 0.15 -5.35
CA PHE A 93 -6.37 1.15 -4.39
C PHE A 93 -6.42 0.55 -2.98
N LYS A 94 -5.27 0.42 -2.31
CA LYS A 94 -5.14 -0.16 -0.97
C LYS A 94 -3.98 0.50 -0.23
N GLY A 95 -4.16 0.83 1.06
CA GLY A 95 -3.10 1.42 1.87
C GLY A 95 -2.51 2.70 1.26
N GLN A 96 -3.36 3.56 0.69
CA GLN A 96 -2.99 4.82 0.01
C GLN A 96 -2.17 4.67 -1.29
N ASP A 97 -2.05 3.45 -1.83
CA ASP A 97 -1.30 3.17 -3.04
C ASP A 97 -2.13 2.41 -4.07
N TRP A 98 -1.78 2.58 -5.35
CA TRP A 98 -2.31 1.73 -6.43
C TRP A 98 -1.48 0.49 -6.67
N TYR A 99 -2.19 -0.61 -6.88
CA TYR A 99 -1.68 -1.92 -7.23
C TYR A 99 -2.36 -2.42 -8.50
N LEU A 100 -1.60 -3.06 -9.37
CA LEU A 100 -2.10 -3.82 -10.50
C LEU A 100 -2.29 -5.27 -10.05
N TYR A 101 -3.51 -5.79 -10.19
CA TYR A 101 -3.76 -7.22 -10.15
C TYR A 101 -3.64 -7.79 -11.56
N ALA A 102 -2.74 -8.75 -11.76
CA ALA A 102 -2.44 -9.30 -13.08
C ALA A 102 -2.02 -10.76 -13.00
N PHE A 103 -2.28 -11.52 -14.07
CA PHE A 103 -1.73 -12.87 -14.24
C PHE A 103 -0.27 -12.77 -14.70
N CYS A 104 0.67 -13.17 -13.85
CA CYS A 104 2.09 -13.08 -14.11
C CYS A 104 2.56 -14.27 -14.93
N LEU A 105 2.99 -14.07 -16.18
CA LEU A 105 3.38 -15.16 -17.07
C LEU A 105 4.60 -15.93 -16.57
N LEU A 106 5.54 -15.24 -15.92
CA LEU A 106 6.74 -15.88 -15.38
C LEU A 106 6.43 -16.82 -14.22
N ARG A 107 5.45 -16.48 -13.39
CA ARG A 107 5.10 -17.25 -12.18
C ARG A 107 3.88 -18.15 -12.38
N ASN A 108 3.22 -18.02 -13.52
CA ASN A 108 1.99 -18.73 -13.87
C ASN A 108 0.89 -18.61 -12.79
N ASP A 109 0.77 -17.42 -12.18
CA ASP A 109 -0.18 -17.15 -11.09
C ASP A 109 -0.55 -15.66 -11.02
N PHE A 110 -1.67 -15.35 -10.38
CA PHE A 110 -2.13 -13.99 -10.14
C PHE A 110 -1.34 -13.30 -9.04
N ARG A 111 -0.90 -12.06 -9.29
CA ARG A 111 -0.13 -11.26 -8.34
C ARG A 111 -0.53 -9.80 -8.35
N TYR A 112 -0.22 -9.15 -7.23
CA TYR A 112 -0.28 -7.71 -7.11
C TYR A 112 1.08 -7.07 -7.39
N PHE A 113 1.10 -6.03 -8.21
CA PHE A 113 2.27 -5.22 -8.51
C PHE A 113 2.00 -3.79 -8.08
N LYS A 114 2.79 -3.24 -7.16
CA LYS A 114 2.66 -1.85 -6.74
C LYS A 114 3.05 -0.93 -7.89
N LEU A 115 2.18 -0.03 -8.32
CA LEU A 115 2.41 0.81 -9.52
C LEU A 115 3.68 1.66 -9.40
N SER A 116 4.00 2.13 -8.19
CA SER A 116 5.21 2.93 -7.94
C SER A 116 6.53 2.17 -8.18
N ARG A 117 6.50 0.83 -8.12
CA ARG A 117 7.66 -0.05 -8.37
C ARG A 117 7.80 -0.48 -9.84
N ILE A 118 6.82 -0.18 -10.69
CA ILE A 118 6.85 -0.49 -12.13
C ILE A 118 7.75 0.52 -12.86
N LYS A 119 8.77 0.00 -13.56
CA LYS A 119 9.69 0.77 -14.40
C LYS A 119 9.64 0.23 -15.83
N LYS A 120 9.99 1.07 -16.81
CA LYS A 120 10.08 0.70 -18.24
C LYS A 120 8.83 -0.07 -18.71
N LEU A 121 7.64 0.50 -18.47
CA LEU A 121 6.38 -0.09 -18.90
C LEU A 121 6.28 -0.02 -20.42
N GLU A 122 5.90 -1.14 -21.01
CA GLU A 122 5.60 -1.29 -22.43
C GLU A 122 4.27 -2.04 -22.57
N ILE A 123 3.35 -1.50 -23.37
CA ILE A 123 2.13 -2.19 -23.79
C ILE A 123 2.49 -2.95 -25.06
N LEU A 124 2.40 -4.29 -25.02
CA LEU A 124 2.71 -5.12 -26.17
C LEU A 124 1.56 -5.11 -27.17
N SER A 125 1.86 -5.32 -28.44
CA SER A 125 0.85 -5.51 -29.50
C SER A 125 0.09 -6.84 -29.37
N THR A 126 0.50 -7.72 -28.46
CA THR A 126 -0.15 -9.01 -28.21
C THR A 126 -1.27 -8.84 -27.21
N ASN A 127 -2.47 -9.27 -27.59
CA ASN A 127 -3.64 -9.32 -26.72
C ASN A 127 -3.75 -10.69 -26.04
N PHE A 128 -4.58 -10.76 -25.00
CA PHE A 128 -5.01 -12.01 -24.39
C PHE A 128 -6.54 -12.11 -24.45
N GLU A 129 -7.06 -13.31 -24.67
CA GLU A 129 -8.50 -13.53 -24.87
C GLU A 129 -9.22 -13.94 -23.59
N GLU A 130 -8.49 -14.50 -22.62
CA GLU A 130 -9.08 -15.02 -21.39
C GLU A 130 -9.94 -13.97 -20.68
N ASN A 131 -11.09 -14.43 -20.17
CA ASN A 131 -11.94 -13.60 -19.34
C ASN A 131 -11.59 -13.79 -17.86
N PHE A 132 -11.25 -12.68 -17.20
CA PHE A 132 -10.89 -12.63 -15.79
C PHE A 132 -11.91 -11.84 -14.95
N GLU A 133 -13.08 -11.52 -15.50
CA GLU A 133 -14.12 -10.72 -14.83
C GLU A 133 -14.65 -11.38 -13.55
N ASP A 134 -14.84 -12.70 -13.56
CA ASP A 134 -15.36 -13.43 -12.39
C ASP A 134 -14.29 -13.81 -11.36
N ILE A 135 -13.02 -13.41 -11.60
CA ILE A 135 -11.96 -13.69 -10.64
C ILE A 135 -12.18 -12.87 -9.37
N ILE A 136 -12.42 -13.61 -8.29
CA ILE A 136 -12.46 -13.06 -6.94
C ILE A 136 -11.06 -12.58 -6.60
N LEU A 137 -10.92 -11.26 -6.44
CA LEU A 137 -9.70 -10.66 -5.93
C LEU A 137 -9.41 -11.28 -4.56
N LYS A 138 -8.29 -11.97 -4.44
CA LYS A 138 -7.72 -12.30 -3.13
C LYS A 138 -7.30 -10.98 -2.47
N LYS A 139 -8.21 -10.34 -1.73
CA LYS A 139 -7.98 -9.01 -1.12
C LYS A 139 -6.94 -9.08 0.01
N GLU A 140 -6.74 -10.28 0.54
CA GLU A 140 -5.67 -10.62 1.47
C GLU A 140 -4.37 -10.80 0.68
N PHE A 141 -3.39 -9.96 1.01
CA PHE A 141 -2.01 -10.37 0.75
C PHE A 141 -1.78 -11.53 1.69
N LYS A 142 -1.50 -12.73 1.16
CA LYS A 142 -1.00 -13.81 2.00
C LYS A 142 0.39 -13.38 2.45
N TYR A 143 0.45 -12.84 3.66
CA TYR A 143 1.72 -12.63 4.32
C TYR A 143 2.18 -13.99 4.82
N GLU A 144 3.22 -14.52 4.17
CA GLU A 144 3.91 -15.71 4.65
C GLU A 144 4.82 -15.29 5.82
N ASN A 145 5.00 -16.18 6.79
CA ASN A 145 5.91 -15.98 7.93
C ASN A 145 5.57 -14.77 8.82
N ILE A 146 4.32 -14.67 9.28
CA ILE A 146 3.92 -13.70 10.32
C ILE A 146 4.65 -14.05 11.62
N VAL A 147 5.24 -13.03 12.25
CA VAL A 147 5.89 -13.14 13.55
C VAL A 147 5.11 -12.29 14.55
N HIS A 148 4.92 -12.84 15.74
CA HIS A 148 4.35 -12.14 16.89
C HIS A 148 5.50 -11.50 17.65
N LEU A 149 5.54 -10.17 17.70
CA LEU A 149 6.55 -9.43 18.44
C LEU A 149 5.98 -8.93 19.75
N LYS A 150 6.70 -9.13 20.85
CA LYS A 150 6.50 -8.33 22.06
C LYS A 150 7.42 -7.13 21.99
N VAL A 151 6.89 -5.93 22.17
CA VAL A 151 7.63 -4.69 22.02
C VAL A 151 7.40 -3.76 23.21
N ARG A 152 8.46 -3.06 23.63
CA ARG A 152 8.39 -1.92 24.55
C ARG A 152 8.62 -0.64 23.76
N PHE A 153 7.74 0.33 23.93
CA PHE A 153 7.92 1.70 23.45
C PHE A 153 8.16 2.64 24.62
N ASN A 154 9.12 3.55 24.47
CA ASN A 154 9.29 4.65 25.42
C ASN A 154 8.05 5.56 25.40
N ARG A 155 7.68 6.14 26.55
CA ARG A 155 6.54 7.09 26.67
C ARG A 155 6.52 8.17 25.60
N ARG A 156 7.68 8.64 25.14
CA ARG A 156 7.79 9.66 24.08
C ARG A 156 7.19 9.24 22.74
N ALA A 157 7.06 7.94 22.48
CA ALA A 157 6.42 7.39 21.30
C ALA A 157 4.91 7.16 21.45
N ALA A 158 4.32 7.48 22.61
CA ALA A 158 2.92 7.16 22.92
C ALA A 158 1.92 7.70 21.90
N PHE A 159 2.09 8.94 21.43
CA PHE A 159 1.22 9.53 20.40
C PHE A 159 1.12 8.64 19.16
N ARG A 160 2.27 8.15 18.68
CA ARG A 160 2.35 7.31 17.49
C ARG A 160 1.83 5.91 17.74
N VAL A 161 2.10 5.36 18.94
CA VAL A 161 1.61 4.04 19.34
C VAL A 161 0.08 4.04 19.36
N TYR A 162 -0.56 5.04 19.96
CA TYR A 162 -2.04 5.13 19.97
C TYR A 162 -2.65 5.46 18.60
N ASP A 163 -1.93 6.18 17.74
CA ASP A 163 -2.40 6.48 16.38
C ASP A 163 -2.32 5.26 15.45
N GLU A 164 -1.31 4.41 15.60
CA GLU A 164 -1.00 3.31 14.67
C GLU A 164 -1.46 1.93 15.16
N LEU A 165 -1.47 1.67 16.48
CA LEU A 165 -1.71 0.35 17.05
C LEU A 165 -3.06 0.28 17.77
N ASN A 166 -3.90 -0.65 17.30
CA ASN A 166 -5.19 -0.98 17.91
C ASN A 166 -5.09 -2.30 18.70
N THR A 167 -4.08 -2.42 19.56
CA THR A 167 -3.79 -3.60 20.36
C THR A 167 -3.97 -3.32 21.85
N ASN A 168 -3.94 -4.36 22.68
CA ASN A 168 -3.93 -4.17 24.13
C ASN A 168 -2.57 -3.60 24.55
N ILE A 169 -2.56 -2.34 24.95
CA ILE A 169 -1.38 -1.63 25.44
C ILE A 169 -1.42 -1.61 26.97
N THR A 170 -0.34 -2.04 27.60
CA THR A 170 -0.14 -1.92 29.04
C THR A 170 0.98 -0.93 29.33
N GLU A 171 0.89 -0.22 30.46
CA GLU A 171 1.88 0.79 30.86
C GLU A 171 2.62 0.35 32.12
N ASP A 172 3.91 0.64 32.20
CA ASP A 172 4.67 0.54 33.45
C ASP A 172 4.60 1.84 34.28
N GLU A 173 5.24 1.85 35.45
CA GLU A 173 5.28 3.01 36.35
C GLU A 173 5.96 4.24 35.73
N ASP A 174 6.87 4.02 34.77
CA ASP A 174 7.58 5.07 34.04
C ASP A 174 6.79 5.59 32.81
N GLY A 175 5.65 4.96 32.51
CA GLY A 175 4.78 5.25 31.37
C GLY A 175 5.30 4.71 30.04
N ASN A 176 6.22 3.74 30.06
CA ASN A 176 6.57 2.98 28.87
C ASN A 176 5.41 2.05 28.49
N LEU A 177 5.20 1.89 27.19
CA LEU A 177 4.08 1.14 26.63
C LEU A 177 4.56 -0.24 26.19
N TYR A 178 3.78 -1.27 26.52
CA TYR A 178 4.05 -2.65 26.16
C TYR A 178 2.86 -3.17 25.35
N THR A 179 3.15 -3.85 24.24
CA THR A 179 2.12 -4.44 23.38
C THR A 179 2.71 -5.58 22.56
N GLU A 180 1.81 -6.39 22.02
CA GLU A 180 2.12 -7.39 21.01
C GLU A 180 1.70 -6.91 19.62
N ILE A 181 2.51 -7.18 18.59
CA ILE A 181 2.20 -6.85 17.19
C ILE A 181 2.45 -8.05 16.29
N GLU A 182 1.54 -8.29 15.35
CA GLU A 182 1.70 -9.28 14.29
C GLU A 182 2.20 -8.60 13.02
N ILE A 183 3.35 -9.02 12.53
CA ILE A 183 3.96 -8.42 11.34
C ILE A 183 4.70 -9.48 10.49
N PRO A 184 4.66 -9.39 9.16
CA PRO A 184 5.41 -10.32 8.31
C PRO A 184 6.92 -10.20 8.56
N ASN A 185 7.63 -11.33 8.64
CA ASN A 185 9.10 -11.36 8.81
C ASN A 185 9.83 -11.02 7.51
N ASP A 186 9.63 -9.80 7.05
CA ASP A 186 10.30 -9.23 5.88
C ASP A 186 10.93 -7.87 6.22
N TYR A 187 11.41 -7.16 5.20
CA TYR A 187 12.02 -5.84 5.36
C TYR A 187 11.11 -4.81 6.04
N ASN A 188 9.77 -4.97 5.96
CA ASN A 188 8.83 -4.04 6.61
C ASN A 188 8.88 -4.14 8.13
N LEU A 189 9.11 -5.33 8.70
CA LEU A 189 9.30 -5.51 10.13
C LEU A 189 10.45 -4.64 10.64
N TYR A 190 11.63 -4.81 10.03
CA TYR A 190 12.83 -4.10 10.46
C TYR A 190 12.69 -2.59 10.26
N ASN A 191 12.11 -2.14 9.14
CA ASN A 191 11.83 -0.73 8.93
C ASN A 191 10.85 -0.15 9.93
N TYR A 192 9.79 -0.90 10.27
CA TYR A 192 8.82 -0.46 11.24
C TYR A 192 9.49 -0.22 12.58
N VAL A 193 10.28 -1.19 13.07
CA VAL A 193 11.06 -1.03 14.31
C VAL A 193 12.01 0.17 14.19
N PHE A 194 12.83 0.25 13.14
CA PHE A 194 13.79 1.35 12.99
C PHE A 194 13.14 2.73 12.83
N SER A 195 11.89 2.81 12.38
CA SER A 195 11.17 4.09 12.27
C SER A 195 10.91 4.76 13.62
N PHE A 196 10.95 4.01 14.73
CA PHE A 196 10.85 4.57 16.09
C PHE A 196 12.22 4.94 16.67
N GLY A 197 13.33 4.63 15.96
CA GLY A 197 14.68 4.92 16.43
C GLY A 197 15.01 4.19 17.73
N ASP A 198 15.54 4.93 18.71
CA ASP A 198 15.89 4.47 20.05
C ASP A 198 14.68 4.35 21.00
N LEU A 199 13.47 4.75 20.55
CA LEU A 199 12.26 4.73 21.36
C LEU A 199 11.54 3.39 21.37
N VAL A 200 12.03 2.37 20.65
CA VAL A 200 11.44 1.03 20.62
C VAL A 200 12.47 -0.03 20.99
N GLU A 201 12.03 -1.06 21.70
CA GLU A 201 12.77 -2.28 21.93
C GLU A 201 11.89 -3.49 21.63
N VAL A 202 12.34 -4.37 20.74
CA VAL A 202 11.71 -5.69 20.55
C VAL A 202 12.15 -6.58 21.70
N LEU A 203 11.23 -7.10 22.51
CA LEU A 203 11.48 -7.99 23.64
C LEU A 203 11.45 -9.48 23.24
N GLU A 204 10.55 -9.86 22.33
CA GLU A 204 10.44 -11.21 21.78
C GLU A 204 10.03 -11.16 20.29
N PRO A 205 10.41 -12.15 19.46
CA PRO A 205 11.26 -13.29 19.80
C PRO A 205 12.76 -12.94 19.69
N GLU A 206 13.60 -13.73 20.36
CA GLU A 206 15.04 -13.50 20.44
C GLU A 206 15.73 -13.51 19.06
N GLU A 207 15.23 -14.32 18.11
CA GLU A 207 15.75 -14.34 16.74
C GLU A 207 15.70 -12.94 16.08
N ILE A 208 14.60 -12.21 16.28
CA ILE A 208 14.41 -10.87 15.71
C ILE A 208 15.32 -9.86 16.41
N ARG A 209 15.47 -9.96 17.74
CA ARG A 209 16.43 -9.16 18.52
C ARG A 209 17.86 -9.30 17.99
N ILE A 210 18.30 -10.53 17.76
CA ILE A 210 19.63 -10.83 17.21
C ILE A 210 19.80 -10.21 15.82
N LYS A 211 18.79 -10.31 14.94
CA LYS A 211 18.83 -9.71 13.60
C LYS A 211 18.91 -8.17 13.65
N ILE A 212 18.07 -7.53 14.46
CA ILE A 212 18.09 -6.07 14.66
C ILE A 212 19.46 -5.63 15.18
N LYS A 213 20.01 -6.30 16.19
CA LYS A 213 21.36 -6.00 16.72
C LYS A 213 22.43 -6.07 15.64
N LYS A 214 22.41 -7.12 14.80
CA LYS A 214 23.33 -7.24 13.65
C LYS A 214 23.18 -6.08 12.66
N MET A 215 21.95 -5.64 12.38
CA MET A 215 21.70 -4.49 11.50
C MET A 215 22.18 -3.18 12.12
N ILE A 216 21.90 -2.93 13.40
CA ILE A 216 22.39 -1.74 14.13
C ILE A 216 23.91 -1.68 14.09
N ASN A 217 24.62 -2.78 14.33
CA ASN A 217 26.08 -2.81 14.26
C ASN A 217 26.59 -2.42 12.86
N LYS A 218 25.96 -2.92 11.79
CA LYS A 218 26.29 -2.54 10.40
C LYS A 218 26.00 -1.06 10.14
N ILE A 219 24.94 -0.52 10.72
CA ILE A 219 24.58 0.90 10.60
C ILE A 219 25.62 1.74 11.33
N ALA A 220 25.93 1.44 12.59
CA ALA A 220 26.89 2.15 13.41
C ALA A 220 28.28 2.22 12.74
N GLN A 221 28.73 1.14 12.11
CA GLN A 221 29.99 1.10 11.36
C GLN A 221 30.07 2.12 10.22
N LYS A 222 28.94 2.58 9.66
CA LYS A 222 28.90 3.59 8.59
C LYS A 222 29.02 5.02 9.09
N TYR A 223 28.81 5.24 10.39
CA TYR A 223 28.79 6.56 11.02
C TYR A 223 29.90 6.69 12.08
N ILE A 224 31.00 5.95 11.91
CA ILE A 224 32.20 6.17 12.70
C ILE A 224 32.80 7.50 12.22
N THR A 225 32.64 8.53 13.05
CA THR A 225 33.28 9.84 12.90
C THR A 225 34.62 9.88 13.60
#